data_AF-A0A7V3I0Q5-F1
#
_entry.id   AF-A0A7V3I0Q5-F1
#
_cell.length_a   1.000
_cell.length_b   1.000
_cell.length_c   1.000
_cell.angle_alpha   90.00
_cell.angle_beta   90.00
_cell.angle_gamma   90.00
#
_symmetry.space_group_name_H-M   'P 1'
#
loop_
_entity.id
_entity.type
_entity.pdbx_description
1 polymer ?
#
loop_
_entity_poly.entity_id
_entity_poly.type
_entity_poly.pdbx_seq_one_letter_code
_entity_poly.pdbx_strand_id
1 'polypeptide(L)'
;MSAPDEGQPGSFYLPRLEYTKLPMAEDRGLGWKTLRDAGPVVFMNGHYYLTRREDVLAALRNPKVFSSRLALQPPGSPLPVVPLAFDPPEHTRYRKVLQPYFSPHALSRSRAVLERHAAEMIGAFARVGECEAMAQLARLYPFQVFLDLYGLPLEDRDQVITWKDAIAADKPYLTQEDLAEGNKLLTYLAEAIRRRRENPGSDMLSQVMTGPGEFTDLELLGMTHLLVLAGLDTVTAAIGFSLYELARRPQLRAQLRGNPKQIRVFIEEIVRLEPSAPVAPRVTTEVVTVGG
;
A
#
# COMPACT_ATOMS: atom_id res chain seq x y z
N MET A 1 21.44 10.83 -25.63
CA MET A 1 21.67 12.29 -25.66
C MET A 1 20.84 12.85 -26.81
N SER A 2 19.70 13.46 -26.49
CA SER A 2 18.87 14.16 -27.48
C SER A 2 18.80 15.61 -27.03
N ALA A 3 19.12 16.53 -27.95
CA ALA A 3 19.22 17.96 -27.72
C ALA A 3 17.88 18.56 -27.22
N PRO A 4 17.90 19.70 -26.51
CA PRO A 4 16.68 20.43 -26.21
C PRO A 4 16.15 21.04 -27.50
N ASP A 5 14.96 20.61 -27.90
CA ASP A 5 14.23 21.17 -29.02
C ASP A 5 13.73 22.56 -28.59
N GLU A 6 14.39 23.62 -29.07
CA GLU A 6 13.94 24.99 -28.90
C GLU A 6 12.67 25.16 -29.74
N GLY A 7 11.54 25.35 -29.04
CA GLY A 7 10.20 25.13 -29.56
C GLY A 7 9.85 25.98 -30.79
N GLN A 8 9.41 25.28 -31.84
CA GLN A 8 8.62 25.89 -32.91
C GLN A 8 7.19 26.17 -32.41
N PRO A 9 6.53 27.26 -32.85
CA PRO A 9 5.12 27.49 -32.58
C PRO A 9 4.28 26.32 -33.12
N GLY A 10 3.73 25.50 -32.22
CA GLY A 10 2.98 24.28 -32.54
C GLY A 10 3.66 22.96 -32.16
N SER A 11 4.86 22.97 -31.59
CA SER A 11 5.49 21.75 -31.07
C SER A 11 4.98 21.40 -29.67
N PHE A 12 4.43 20.19 -29.52
CA PHE A 12 4.08 19.61 -28.22
C PHE A 12 5.34 19.41 -27.37
N TYR A 13 5.47 20.17 -26.27
CA TYR A 13 6.54 19.99 -25.29
C TYR A 13 6.09 19.01 -24.21
N LEU A 14 6.80 17.88 -24.09
CA LEU A 14 6.62 16.91 -23.02
C LEU A 14 7.75 17.07 -21.99
N PRO A 15 7.46 17.59 -20.78
CA PRO A 15 8.46 17.72 -19.72
C PRO A 15 9.10 16.37 -19.40
N ARG A 16 10.43 16.37 -19.23
CA ARG A 16 11.22 15.18 -18.88
C ARG A 16 11.94 15.38 -17.56
N LEU A 17 11.68 14.51 -16.58
CA LEU A 17 12.30 14.54 -15.25
C LEU A 17 12.91 13.17 -14.90
N GLU A 18 13.70 13.14 -13.84
CA GLU A 18 14.21 11.92 -13.22
C GLU A 18 13.81 11.94 -11.74
N TYR A 19 13.19 10.87 -11.25
CA TYR A 19 12.69 10.81 -9.87
C TYR A 19 13.81 11.05 -8.85
N THR A 20 15.01 10.53 -9.10
CA THR A 20 16.20 10.68 -8.24
C THR A 20 16.71 12.12 -8.15
N LYS A 21 16.25 13.02 -9.01
CA LYS A 21 16.58 14.46 -8.97
C LYS A 21 15.52 15.29 -8.26
N LEU A 22 14.37 14.70 -7.91
CA LEU A 22 13.37 15.38 -7.10
C LEU A 22 13.86 15.40 -5.64
N PRO A 23 13.68 16.51 -4.90
CA PRO A 23 14.12 16.63 -3.50
C PRO A 23 13.20 15.85 -2.54
N MET A 24 12.84 14.60 -2.88
CA MET A 24 11.91 13.78 -2.10
C MET A 24 12.49 13.37 -0.74
N ALA A 25 13.82 13.27 -0.63
CA ALA A 25 14.48 12.90 0.61
C ALA A 25 14.58 14.09 1.58
N GLU A 26 14.79 15.31 1.06
CA GLU A 26 14.92 16.52 1.87
C GLU A 26 13.56 17.18 2.16
N ASP A 27 12.70 17.31 1.14
CA ASP A 27 11.39 17.95 1.22
C ASP A 27 10.42 17.36 0.18
N ARG A 28 9.62 16.39 0.64
CA ARG A 28 8.58 15.74 -0.18
C ARG A 28 7.56 16.73 -0.74
N GLY A 29 7.22 17.78 0.02
CA GLY A 29 6.30 18.81 -0.43
C GLY A 29 6.85 19.55 -1.65
N LEU A 30 8.12 19.95 -1.60
CA LEU A 30 8.84 20.53 -2.73
C LEU A 30 8.98 19.52 -3.88
N GLY A 31 9.32 18.27 -3.60
CA GLY A 31 9.43 17.22 -4.61
C GLY A 31 8.15 17.02 -5.42
N TRP A 32 7.00 16.88 -4.73
CA TRP A 32 5.71 16.78 -5.39
C TRP A 32 5.29 18.07 -6.09
N LYS A 33 5.67 19.24 -5.56
CA LYS A 33 5.40 20.52 -6.22
C LYS A 33 6.18 20.63 -7.53
N THR A 34 7.47 20.33 -7.53
CA THR A 34 8.32 20.31 -8.73
C THR A 34 7.74 19.43 -9.83
N LEU A 35 7.26 18.23 -9.47
CA LEU A 35 6.61 17.33 -10.42
C LEU A 35 5.32 17.93 -11.01
N ARG A 36 4.44 18.52 -10.17
CA ARG A 36 3.19 19.13 -10.64
C ARG A 36 3.40 20.40 -11.46
N ASP A 37 4.38 21.22 -11.10
CA ASP A 37 4.71 22.47 -11.79
C ASP A 37 5.27 22.21 -13.20
N ALA A 38 5.89 21.05 -13.42
CA ALA A 38 6.46 20.70 -14.73
C ALA A 38 5.39 20.56 -15.82
N GLY A 39 4.18 20.13 -15.49
CA GLY A 39 3.07 20.03 -16.44
C GLY A 39 2.06 18.93 -16.08
N PRO A 40 0.91 18.86 -16.79
CA PRO A 40 -0.14 17.88 -16.54
C PRO A 40 0.31 16.43 -16.79
N VAL A 41 1.19 16.24 -17.77
CA VAL A 41 1.83 14.97 -18.11
C VAL A 41 3.33 15.19 -18.12
N VAL A 42 4.06 14.35 -17.37
CA VAL A 42 5.52 14.38 -17.28
C VAL A 42 6.06 13.02 -17.66
N PHE A 43 7.06 12.97 -18.55
CA PHE A 43 7.79 11.74 -18.82
C PHE A 43 8.94 11.60 -17.84
N MET A 44 8.92 10.56 -17.01
CA MET A 44 9.91 10.33 -15.96
C MET A 44 10.17 8.84 -15.82
N ASN A 45 11.45 8.44 -15.70
CA ASN A 45 11.86 7.06 -15.47
C ASN A 45 11.24 6.03 -16.45
N GLY A 46 11.04 6.41 -17.72
CA GLY A 46 10.43 5.53 -18.74
C GLY A 46 8.90 5.47 -18.72
N HIS A 47 8.23 6.25 -17.88
CA HIS A 47 6.77 6.27 -17.75
C HIS A 47 6.18 7.67 -17.90
N TYR A 48 4.88 7.73 -18.21
CA TYR A 48 4.10 8.96 -18.20
C TYR A 48 3.43 9.13 -16.83
N TYR A 49 3.70 10.24 -16.16
CA TYR A 49 3.12 10.61 -14.88
C TYR A 49 2.03 11.65 -15.10
N LEU A 50 0.82 11.34 -14.63
CA LEU A 50 -0.29 12.29 -14.57
C LEU A 50 -0.22 13.04 -13.25
N THR A 51 -0.14 14.36 -13.30
CA THR A 51 0.13 15.18 -12.10
C THR A 51 -1.08 15.96 -11.61
N ARG A 52 -2.08 16.16 -12.47
CA ARG A 52 -3.35 16.82 -12.13
C ARG A 52 -4.36 15.84 -11.59
N ARG A 53 -5.11 16.29 -10.58
CA ARG A 53 -6.13 15.49 -9.91
C ARG A 53 -7.20 14.98 -10.89
N GLU A 54 -7.70 15.82 -11.79
CA GLU A 54 -8.71 15.40 -12.76
C GLU A 54 -8.22 14.28 -13.69
N ASP A 55 -7.00 14.41 -14.23
CA ASP A 55 -6.41 13.43 -15.15
C ASP A 55 -6.15 12.09 -14.45
N VAL A 56 -5.61 12.13 -13.23
CA VAL A 56 -5.41 10.94 -12.39
C VAL A 56 -6.75 10.25 -12.11
N LEU A 57 -7.79 11.00 -11.73
CA LEU A 57 -9.11 10.42 -11.45
C LEU A 57 -9.77 9.87 -12.71
N ALA A 58 -9.63 10.53 -13.85
CA ALA A 58 -10.16 10.06 -15.13
C ALA A 58 -9.50 8.72 -15.52
N ALA A 59 -8.17 8.63 -15.41
CA ALA A 59 -7.44 7.40 -15.69
C ALA A 59 -7.84 6.27 -14.73
N LEU A 60 -7.86 6.52 -13.41
CA LEU A 60 -8.20 5.51 -12.40
C LEU A 60 -9.65 5.00 -12.49
N ARG A 61 -10.57 5.79 -13.06
CA ARG A 61 -11.98 5.42 -13.25
C ARG A 61 -12.26 4.73 -14.59
N ASN A 62 -11.27 4.65 -15.48
CA ASN A 62 -11.43 4.02 -16.79
C ASN A 62 -10.51 2.79 -16.95
N PRO A 63 -10.80 1.66 -16.26
CA PRO A 63 -9.96 0.47 -16.28
C PRO A 63 -9.91 -0.23 -17.64
N LYS A 64 -10.85 0.07 -18.55
CA LYS A 64 -10.83 -0.45 -19.92
C LYS A 64 -9.64 0.13 -20.70
N VAL A 65 -9.38 1.42 -20.50
CA VAL A 65 -8.32 2.16 -21.20
C VAL A 65 -7.02 2.11 -20.41
N PHE A 66 -7.08 2.25 -19.09
CA PHE A 66 -5.94 2.21 -18.18
C PHE A 66 -5.97 0.92 -17.37
N SER A 67 -5.37 -0.14 -17.91
CA SER A 67 -5.40 -1.49 -17.33
C SER A 67 -4.50 -1.59 -16.10
N SER A 68 -5.03 -2.22 -15.05
CA SER A 68 -4.25 -2.61 -13.86
C SER A 68 -3.55 -3.96 -14.11
N ARG A 69 -4.20 -4.87 -14.85
CA ARG A 69 -3.67 -6.21 -15.15
C ARG A 69 -2.33 -6.17 -15.86
N LEU A 70 -2.23 -5.34 -16.89
CA LEU A 70 -1.02 -5.17 -17.68
C LEU A 70 0.10 -4.46 -16.91
N ALA A 71 -0.22 -3.74 -15.82
CA ALA A 71 0.74 -2.96 -15.05
C ALA A 71 1.28 -3.69 -13.82
N LEU A 72 0.44 -4.49 -13.15
CA LEU A 72 0.68 -4.97 -11.79
C LEU A 72 0.92 -6.48 -11.69
N GLN A 73 0.62 -7.27 -12.72
CA GLN A 73 0.93 -8.69 -12.74
C GLN A 73 2.36 -8.89 -13.27
N PRO A 74 3.32 -9.40 -12.48
CA PRO A 74 4.66 -9.64 -12.97
C PRO A 74 4.67 -10.70 -14.09
N PRO A 75 5.38 -10.46 -15.21
CA PRO A 75 5.48 -11.43 -16.29
C PRO A 75 6.02 -12.78 -15.80
N GLY A 76 5.35 -13.88 -16.15
CA GLY A 76 5.76 -15.23 -15.79
C GLY A 76 5.58 -15.62 -14.32
N SER A 77 5.08 -14.72 -13.45
CA SER A 77 4.78 -15.09 -12.06
C SER A 77 3.59 -16.07 -12.01
N PRO A 78 3.74 -17.24 -11.37
CA PRO A 78 2.64 -18.18 -11.20
C PRO A 78 1.63 -17.68 -10.15
N LEU A 79 2.01 -16.73 -9.30
CA LEU A 79 1.17 -16.21 -8.23
C LEU A 79 0.35 -15.00 -8.73
N PRO A 80 -0.98 -15.06 -8.73
CA PRO A 80 -1.83 -13.96 -9.17
C PRO A 80 -1.88 -12.86 -8.10
N VAL A 81 -1.78 -11.59 -8.51
CA VAL A 81 -1.85 -10.46 -7.58
C VAL A 81 -3.31 -10.05 -7.35
N VAL A 82 -4.07 -10.94 -6.69
CA VAL A 82 -5.52 -10.79 -6.48
C VAL A 82 -5.82 -9.80 -5.33
N PRO A 83 -6.76 -8.85 -5.49
CA PRO A 83 -7.48 -8.49 -6.72
C PRO A 83 -6.78 -7.40 -7.53
N LEU A 84 -5.65 -6.88 -7.05
CA LEU A 84 -5.03 -5.62 -7.48
C LEU A 84 -4.59 -5.60 -8.96
N ALA A 85 -4.11 -6.73 -9.50
CA ALA A 85 -3.70 -6.84 -10.91
C ALA A 85 -4.80 -7.42 -11.82
N PHE A 86 -6.06 -7.12 -11.53
CA PHE A 86 -7.19 -7.52 -12.38
C PHE A 86 -8.01 -6.31 -12.78
N ASP A 87 -8.58 -6.37 -13.98
CA ASP A 87 -9.59 -5.42 -14.47
C ASP A 87 -11.00 -6.08 -14.41
N PRO A 88 -12.09 -5.31 -14.52
CA PRO A 88 -13.43 -5.90 -14.66
C PRO A 88 -13.54 -6.79 -15.93
N PRO A 89 -14.32 -7.88 -15.90
CA PRO A 89 -15.22 -8.30 -14.82
C PRO A 89 -14.57 -9.11 -13.68
N GLU A 90 -13.39 -9.70 -13.86
CA GLU A 90 -12.75 -10.54 -12.82
C GLU A 90 -12.51 -9.77 -11.51
N HIS A 91 -12.00 -8.53 -11.61
CA HIS A 91 -11.83 -7.66 -10.44
C HIS A 91 -13.16 -7.42 -9.70
N THR A 92 -14.26 -7.26 -10.44
CA THR A 92 -15.59 -7.05 -9.84
C THR A 92 -16.01 -8.26 -9.01
N ARG A 93 -15.73 -9.49 -9.47
CA ARG A 93 -15.97 -10.71 -8.70
C ARG A 93 -15.20 -10.65 -7.37
N TYR A 94 -13.88 -10.51 -7.42
CA TYR A 94 -13.06 -10.49 -6.19
C TYR A 94 -13.48 -9.38 -5.23
N ARG A 95 -13.69 -8.16 -5.75
CA ARG A 95 -14.07 -7.00 -4.94
C ARG A 95 -15.43 -7.20 -4.25
N LYS A 96 -16.39 -7.84 -4.92
CA LYS A 96 -17.71 -8.16 -4.33
C LYS A 96 -17.58 -9.06 -3.10
N VAL A 97 -16.63 -10.01 -3.13
CA VAL A 97 -16.36 -10.91 -2.00
C VAL A 97 -15.65 -10.18 -0.87
N LEU A 98 -14.67 -9.34 -1.19
CA LEU A 98 -13.81 -8.71 -0.19
C LEU A 98 -14.42 -7.48 0.48
N GLN A 99 -15.23 -6.69 -0.24
CA GLN A 99 -15.78 -5.42 0.23
C GLN A 99 -16.50 -5.50 1.59
N PRO A 100 -17.32 -6.53 1.89
CA PRO A 100 -18.02 -6.62 3.18
C PRO A 100 -17.07 -6.58 4.39
N TYR A 101 -15.89 -7.20 4.29
CA TYR A 101 -14.90 -7.26 5.38
C TYR A 101 -14.22 -5.91 5.66
N PHE A 102 -14.15 -5.04 4.65
CA PHE A 102 -13.56 -3.71 4.76
C PHE A 102 -14.62 -2.59 4.91
N SER A 103 -15.88 -2.96 5.17
CA SER A 103 -16.94 -1.98 5.42
C SER A 103 -16.80 -1.31 6.80
N PRO A 104 -17.33 -0.09 7.00
CA PRO A 104 -17.30 0.57 8.31
C PRO A 104 -17.91 -0.29 9.43
N HIS A 105 -18.97 -1.04 9.13
CA HIS A 105 -19.59 -1.95 10.09
C HIS A 105 -18.67 -3.11 10.46
N ALA A 106 -18.06 -3.78 9.48
CA ALA A 106 -17.13 -4.88 9.75
C ALA A 106 -15.91 -4.42 10.54
N LEU A 107 -15.30 -3.29 10.14
CA LEU A 107 -14.15 -2.70 10.84
C LEU A 107 -14.50 -2.24 12.26
N SER A 108 -15.75 -1.81 12.52
CA SER A 108 -16.18 -1.42 13.87
C SER A 108 -16.10 -2.58 14.87
N ARG A 109 -16.27 -3.83 14.41
CA ARG A 109 -16.13 -5.03 15.24
C ARG A 109 -14.67 -5.31 15.61
N SER A 110 -13.74 -4.99 14.72
CA SER A 110 -12.31 -5.14 14.97
C SER A 110 -11.73 -4.02 15.85
N ARG A 111 -12.44 -2.90 16.00
CA ARG A 111 -11.95 -1.70 16.69
C ARG A 111 -11.37 -1.98 18.08
N ALA A 112 -12.07 -2.74 18.91
CA ALA A 112 -11.62 -3.04 20.28
C ALA A 112 -10.27 -3.78 20.28
N VAL A 113 -10.07 -4.71 19.33
CA VAL A 113 -8.82 -5.46 19.20
C VAL A 113 -7.69 -4.57 18.66
N LEU A 114 -7.99 -3.73 17.66
CA LEU A 114 -7.03 -2.77 17.12
C LEU A 114 -6.54 -1.77 18.19
N GLU A 115 -7.46 -1.28 19.03
CA GLU A 115 -7.15 -0.38 20.14
C GLU A 115 -6.35 -1.09 21.24
N ARG A 116 -6.68 -2.36 21.56
CA ARG A 116 -5.92 -3.18 22.51
C ARG A 116 -4.47 -3.34 22.08
N HIS A 117 -4.22 -3.76 20.84
CA HIS A 117 -2.85 -3.93 20.33
C HIS A 117 -2.05 -2.61 20.39
N ALA A 118 -2.67 -1.49 20.01
CA ALA A 118 -2.00 -0.20 20.09
C ALA A 118 -1.68 0.18 21.55
N ALA A 119 -2.63 -0.01 22.47
CA ALA A 119 -2.47 0.31 23.89
C ALA A 119 -1.38 -0.55 24.56
N GLU A 120 -1.31 -1.85 24.24
CA GLU A 120 -0.27 -2.76 24.76
C GLU A 120 1.13 -2.32 24.31
N MET A 121 1.29 -2.06 23.01
CA MET A 121 2.56 -1.63 22.44
C MET A 121 3.00 -0.27 23.00
N ILE A 122 2.08 0.70 23.04
CA ILE A 122 2.35 2.03 23.60
C ILE A 122 2.66 1.93 25.10
N GLY A 123 1.91 1.11 25.84
CA GLY A 123 2.10 0.92 27.28
C GLY A 123 3.49 0.39 27.65
N ALA A 124 4.11 -0.41 26.78
CA ALA A 124 5.44 -0.97 27.00
C ALA A 124 6.53 0.12 27.10
N PHE A 125 6.50 1.12 26.21
CA PHE A 125 7.50 2.19 26.20
C PHE A 125 7.03 3.48 26.90
N ALA A 126 5.73 3.68 27.10
CA ALA A 126 5.21 4.85 27.82
C ALA A 126 5.74 4.95 29.26
N ARG A 127 6.06 3.82 29.90
CA ARG A 127 6.67 3.76 31.25
C ARG A 127 8.13 4.23 31.27
N VAL A 128 8.85 4.09 30.16
CA VAL A 128 10.25 4.51 30.02
C VAL A 128 10.33 6.01 29.75
N GLY A 129 9.34 6.56 29.03
CA GLY A 129 9.27 7.98 28.70
C GLY A 129 9.91 8.35 27.35
N GLU A 130 10.52 7.38 26.67
CA GLU A 130 11.12 7.52 25.34
C GLU A 130 10.92 6.24 24.52
N CYS A 131 10.97 6.37 23.18
CA CYS A 131 10.91 5.24 22.25
C CYS A 131 11.50 5.59 20.88
N GLU A 132 11.98 4.57 20.17
CA GLU A 132 12.14 4.62 18.71
C GLU A 132 10.81 4.19 18.08
N ALA A 133 10.02 5.17 17.65
CA ALA A 133 8.63 4.95 17.25
C ALA A 133 8.47 4.04 16.02
N MET A 134 9.45 4.00 15.12
CA MET A 134 9.36 3.16 13.93
C MET A 134 9.54 1.68 14.28
N ALA A 135 10.61 1.34 15.00
CA ALA A 135 10.95 -0.02 15.40
C ALA A 135 10.03 -0.56 16.49
N GLN A 136 9.61 0.28 17.45
CA GLN A 136 8.81 -0.18 18.59
C GLN A 136 7.30 -0.12 18.36
N LEU A 137 6.82 0.61 17.33
CA LEU A 137 5.39 0.71 17.03
C LEU A 137 5.07 0.57 15.54
N ALA A 138 5.54 1.49 14.69
CA ALA A 138 5.03 1.63 13.33
C ALA A 138 5.27 0.39 12.45
N ARG A 139 6.44 -0.25 12.54
CA ARG A 139 6.78 -1.46 11.78
C ARG A 139 6.07 -2.71 12.30
N LEU A 140 5.74 -2.76 13.59
CA LEU A 140 5.23 -3.97 14.24
C LEU A 140 3.69 -4.02 14.24
N TYR A 141 3.04 -2.87 14.44
CA TYR A 141 1.60 -2.79 14.63
C TYR A 141 0.80 -3.36 13.44
N PRO A 142 1.10 -3.02 12.16
CA PRO A 142 0.33 -3.53 11.03
C PRO A 142 0.43 -5.05 10.91
N PHE A 143 1.62 -5.63 11.13
CA PHE A 143 1.85 -7.07 11.07
C PHE A 143 1.08 -7.79 12.18
N GLN A 144 1.10 -7.25 13.40
CA GLN A 144 0.37 -7.83 14.52
C GLN A 144 -1.15 -7.82 14.27
N VAL A 145 -1.67 -6.72 13.73
CA VAL A 145 -3.09 -6.62 13.31
C VAL A 145 -3.41 -7.62 12.21
N PHE A 146 -2.55 -7.76 11.20
CA PHE A 146 -2.75 -8.72 10.13
C PHE A 146 -2.82 -10.15 10.65
N LEU A 147 -1.87 -10.57 11.49
CA LEU A 147 -1.84 -11.91 12.06
C LEU A 147 -3.11 -12.21 12.86
N ASP A 148 -3.55 -11.30 13.73
CA ASP A 148 -4.79 -11.46 14.49
C ASP A 148 -6.02 -11.57 13.58
N LEU A 149 -6.16 -10.68 12.59
CA LEU A 149 -7.29 -10.71 11.65
C LEU A 149 -7.31 -11.98 10.78
N TYR A 150 -6.15 -12.54 10.47
CA TYR A 150 -5.99 -13.78 9.71
C TYR A 150 -6.00 -15.04 10.59
N GLY A 151 -6.12 -14.89 11.92
CA GLY A 151 -6.10 -16.01 12.85
C GLY A 151 -4.75 -16.73 12.90
N LEU A 152 -3.66 -16.02 12.60
CA LEU A 152 -2.29 -16.52 12.63
C LEU A 152 -1.64 -16.25 14.00
N PRO A 153 -0.69 -17.10 14.44
CA PRO A 153 0.00 -16.90 15.71
C PRO A 153 0.76 -15.57 15.76
N LEU A 154 0.62 -14.82 16.86
CA LEU A 154 1.26 -13.50 17.01
C LEU A 154 2.78 -13.60 17.20
N GLU A 155 3.25 -14.72 17.73
CA GLU A 155 4.67 -15.06 17.88
C GLU A 155 5.40 -15.14 16.52
N ASP A 156 4.68 -15.36 15.42
CA ASP A 156 5.26 -15.44 14.08
C ASP A 156 5.58 -14.06 13.48
N ARG A 157 5.16 -12.96 14.14
CA ARG A 157 5.27 -11.58 13.61
C ARG A 157 6.65 -11.24 13.10
N ASP A 158 7.68 -11.42 13.92
CA ASP A 158 9.03 -10.99 13.57
C ASP A 158 9.63 -11.85 12.43
N GLN A 159 9.21 -13.12 12.36
CA GLN A 159 9.59 -14.03 11.30
C GLN A 159 8.91 -13.66 9.97
N VAL A 160 7.62 -13.31 9.99
CA VAL A 160 6.88 -12.85 8.81
C VAL A 160 7.44 -11.53 8.29
N ILE A 161 7.81 -10.60 9.17
CA ILE A 161 8.50 -9.34 8.80
C ILE A 161 9.80 -9.67 8.07
N THR A 162 10.61 -10.59 8.62
CA THR A 162 11.89 -10.98 8.02
C THR A 162 11.71 -11.55 6.61
N TRP A 163 10.77 -12.48 6.43
CA TRP A 163 10.52 -13.08 5.10
C TRP A 163 10.01 -12.07 4.08
N LYS A 164 9.11 -11.17 4.52
CA LYS A 164 8.57 -10.11 3.69
C LYS A 164 9.67 -9.13 3.27
N ASP A 165 10.50 -8.68 4.22
CA ASP A 165 11.52 -7.65 3.95
C ASP A 165 12.61 -8.17 3.00
N ALA A 166 12.85 -9.47 2.98
CA ALA A 166 13.77 -10.10 2.02
C ALA A 166 13.37 -9.83 0.56
N ILE A 167 12.06 -9.86 0.26
CA ILE A 167 11.50 -9.73 -1.10
C ILE A 167 10.88 -8.37 -1.43
N ALA A 168 10.64 -7.52 -0.43
CA ALA A 168 10.00 -6.21 -0.59
C ALA A 168 10.95 -5.02 -0.41
N ALA A 169 12.20 -5.26 -0.01
CA ALA A 169 13.19 -4.19 0.12
C ALA A 169 13.46 -3.51 -1.24
N ASP A 170 13.87 -2.23 -1.19
CA ASP A 170 14.24 -1.39 -2.35
C ASP A 170 15.57 -1.86 -2.96
N LYS A 171 15.59 -3.13 -3.37
CA LYS A 171 16.73 -3.85 -3.91
C LYS A 171 16.64 -3.82 -5.43
N PRO A 172 17.72 -3.45 -6.15
CA PRO A 172 17.72 -3.46 -7.61
C PRO A 172 17.58 -4.88 -8.19
N TYR A 173 17.92 -5.91 -7.43
CA TYR A 173 17.75 -7.32 -7.78
C TYR A 173 17.58 -8.16 -6.51
N LEU A 174 16.84 -9.26 -6.61
CA LEU A 174 16.72 -10.25 -5.54
C LEU A 174 17.84 -11.29 -5.65
N THR A 175 18.48 -11.58 -4.52
CA THR A 175 19.46 -12.67 -4.41
C THR A 175 18.77 -14.03 -4.29
N GLN A 176 19.51 -15.13 -4.44
CA GLN A 176 18.96 -16.48 -4.18
C GLN A 176 18.51 -16.66 -2.72
N GLU A 177 19.18 -16.00 -1.78
CA GLU A 177 18.79 -15.99 -0.37
C GLU A 177 17.47 -15.26 -0.18
N ASP A 178 17.29 -14.10 -0.83
CA ASP A 178 16.03 -13.36 -0.79
C ASP A 178 14.85 -14.18 -1.32
N LEU A 179 15.07 -14.89 -2.44
CA LEU A 179 14.07 -15.80 -3.01
C LEU A 179 13.76 -16.96 -2.07
N ALA A 180 14.76 -17.50 -1.36
CA ALA A 180 14.56 -18.55 -0.38
C ALA A 180 13.70 -18.08 0.80
N GLU A 181 13.94 -16.87 1.33
CA GLU A 181 13.09 -16.28 2.37
C GLU A 181 11.67 -16.00 1.87
N GLY A 182 11.52 -15.48 0.65
CA GLY A 182 10.20 -15.31 0.02
C GLY A 182 9.43 -16.62 -0.11
N ASN A 183 10.10 -17.72 -0.45
CA ASN A 183 9.49 -19.04 -0.51
C ASN A 183 9.03 -19.55 0.88
N LYS A 184 9.72 -19.18 1.96
CA LYS A 184 9.27 -19.50 3.33
C LYS A 184 7.97 -18.77 3.67
N LEU A 185 7.84 -17.49 3.28
CA LEU A 185 6.57 -16.77 3.42
C LEU A 185 5.44 -17.47 2.65
N LEU A 186 5.67 -17.82 1.39
CA LEU A 186 4.66 -18.52 0.58
C LEU A 186 4.26 -19.87 1.20
N THR A 187 5.24 -20.63 1.68
CA THR A 187 5.01 -21.92 2.35
C THR A 187 4.17 -21.74 3.62
N TYR A 188 4.50 -20.75 4.44
CA TYR A 188 3.75 -20.42 5.65
C TYR A 188 2.29 -20.07 5.35
N LEU A 189 2.06 -19.21 4.35
CA LEU A 189 0.71 -18.82 3.95
C LEU A 189 -0.08 -19.98 3.33
N ALA A 190 0.56 -20.82 2.52
CA ALA A 190 -0.06 -22.00 1.93
C ALA A 190 -0.50 -23.02 3.01
N GLU A 191 0.34 -23.22 4.03
CA GLU A 191 0.01 -24.08 5.16
C GLU A 191 -1.15 -23.52 6.00
N ALA A 192 -1.19 -22.19 6.21
CA ALA A 192 -2.32 -21.54 6.85
C ALA A 192 -3.63 -21.76 6.08
N ILE A 193 -3.60 -21.60 4.75
CA ILE A 193 -4.74 -21.87 3.86
C ILE A 193 -5.17 -23.33 3.98
N ARG A 194 -4.24 -24.28 3.90
CA ARG A 194 -4.54 -25.72 4.01
C ARG A 194 -5.21 -26.06 5.35
N ARG A 195 -4.69 -25.55 6.46
CA ARG A 195 -5.29 -25.75 7.80
C ARG A 195 -6.71 -25.19 7.89
N ARG A 196 -6.97 -24.02 7.29
CA ARG A 196 -8.31 -23.42 7.29
C ARG A 196 -9.29 -24.11 6.33
N ARG A 197 -8.80 -24.76 5.27
CA ARG A 197 -9.63 -25.65 4.43
C ARG A 197 -10.14 -26.84 5.23
N GLU A 198 -9.28 -27.45 6.04
CA GLU A 198 -9.63 -28.60 6.88
C GLU A 198 -10.50 -28.21 8.08
N ASN A 199 -10.20 -27.06 8.70
CA ASN A 199 -10.91 -26.58 9.88
C ASN A 199 -11.07 -25.04 9.84
N PRO A 200 -12.14 -24.52 9.20
CA PRO A 200 -12.39 -23.09 9.09
C PRO A 200 -12.62 -22.45 10.47
N GLY A 201 -11.98 -21.31 10.71
CA GLY A 201 -12.15 -20.49 11.90
C GLY A 201 -13.14 -19.34 11.70
N SER A 202 -13.15 -18.41 12.64
CA SER A 202 -13.88 -17.13 12.53
C SER A 202 -13.03 -16.00 11.93
N ASP A 203 -11.79 -16.27 11.54
CA ASP A 203 -10.86 -15.31 10.95
C ASP A 203 -11.21 -14.90 9.51
N MET A 204 -10.62 -13.79 9.05
CA MET A 204 -10.90 -13.25 7.71
C MET A 204 -10.56 -14.25 6.61
N LEU A 205 -9.47 -15.02 6.75
CA LEU A 205 -9.06 -16.00 5.75
C LEU A 205 -10.12 -17.09 5.57
N SER A 206 -10.64 -17.63 6.68
CA SER A 206 -11.72 -18.61 6.71
C SER A 206 -13.02 -18.05 6.13
N GLN A 207 -13.34 -16.80 6.45
CA GLN A 207 -14.54 -16.13 5.93
C GLN A 207 -14.45 -15.92 4.41
N VAL A 208 -13.31 -15.49 3.87
CA VAL A 208 -13.13 -15.33 2.41
C VAL A 208 -13.16 -16.68 1.70
N MET A 209 -12.53 -17.70 2.29
CA MET A 209 -12.48 -19.06 1.74
C MET A 209 -13.85 -19.74 1.66
N THR A 210 -14.69 -19.54 2.68
CA THR A 210 -16.04 -20.13 2.76
C THR A 210 -17.12 -19.24 2.17
N GLY A 211 -16.76 -17.99 1.83
CA GLY A 211 -17.66 -17.00 1.27
C GLY A 211 -18.03 -17.25 -0.19
N PRO A 212 -19.03 -16.52 -0.70
CA PRO A 212 -19.40 -16.59 -2.11
C PRO A 212 -18.25 -16.03 -2.95
N GLY A 213 -17.69 -16.81 -3.88
CA GLY A 213 -16.54 -16.37 -4.67
C GLY A 213 -15.76 -17.49 -5.32
N GLU A 214 -15.76 -18.67 -4.71
CA GLU A 214 -15.04 -19.87 -5.18
C GLU A 214 -13.57 -19.57 -5.51
N PHE A 215 -12.86 -18.96 -4.55
CA PHE A 215 -11.42 -18.74 -4.70
C PHE A 215 -10.70 -20.08 -4.73
N THR A 216 -9.87 -20.27 -5.76
CA THR A 216 -8.88 -21.34 -5.81
C THR A 216 -7.81 -21.11 -4.75
N ASP A 217 -7.09 -22.16 -4.37
CA ASP A 217 -6.02 -22.04 -3.38
C ASP A 217 -4.90 -21.10 -3.86
N LEU A 218 -4.63 -21.06 -5.17
CA LEU A 218 -3.66 -20.15 -5.76
C LEU A 218 -4.12 -18.68 -5.69
N GLU A 219 -5.41 -18.41 -5.87
CA GLU A 219 -5.97 -17.07 -5.68
C GLU A 219 -5.98 -16.64 -4.21
N LEU A 220 -6.30 -17.56 -3.28
CA LEU A 220 -6.21 -17.30 -1.83
C LEU A 220 -4.78 -17.00 -1.40
N LEU A 221 -3.81 -17.78 -1.91
CA LEU A 221 -2.40 -17.57 -1.64
C LEU A 221 -1.95 -16.21 -2.18
N GLY A 222 -2.29 -15.90 -3.44
CA GLY A 222 -1.93 -14.64 -4.08
C GLY A 222 -2.54 -13.42 -3.38
N MET A 223 -3.81 -13.51 -2.98
CA MET A 223 -4.48 -12.47 -2.21
C MET A 223 -3.86 -12.26 -0.83
N THR A 224 -3.61 -13.35 -0.11
CA THR A 224 -3.02 -13.28 1.23
C THR A 224 -1.60 -12.71 1.17
N HIS A 225 -0.81 -13.16 0.20
CA HIS A 225 0.53 -12.63 -0.06
C HIS A 225 0.48 -11.14 -0.40
N LEU A 226 -0.47 -10.70 -1.24
CA LEU A 226 -0.67 -9.28 -1.54
C LEU A 226 -0.99 -8.47 -0.27
N LEU A 227 -1.86 -8.95 0.63
CA LEU A 227 -2.18 -8.21 1.84
C LEU A 227 -0.97 -8.04 2.77
N VAL A 228 -0.08 -9.04 2.84
CA VAL A 228 1.19 -8.92 3.56
C VAL A 228 2.10 -7.87 2.91
N LEU A 229 2.25 -7.88 1.58
CA LEU A 229 3.15 -6.96 0.91
C LEU A 229 2.61 -5.52 0.84
N ALA A 230 1.36 -5.35 0.42
CA ALA A 230 0.78 -4.03 0.15
C ALA A 230 0.17 -3.36 1.39
N GLY A 231 -0.32 -4.15 2.35
CA GLY A 231 -1.07 -3.63 3.48
C GLY A 231 -0.22 -3.14 4.65
N LEU A 232 1.05 -3.57 4.74
CA LEU A 232 1.81 -3.42 5.97
C LEU A 232 2.78 -2.23 5.93
N ASP A 233 3.50 -2.03 4.83
CA ASP A 233 4.42 -0.90 4.68
C ASP A 233 3.69 0.43 4.54
N THR A 234 2.54 0.42 3.86
CA THR A 234 1.74 1.62 3.66
C THR A 234 1.19 2.15 5.00
N VAL A 235 0.77 1.24 5.88
CA VAL A 235 0.30 1.59 7.24
C VAL A 235 1.47 1.97 8.14
N THR A 236 2.61 1.27 8.03
CA THR A 236 3.87 1.64 8.71
C THR A 236 4.25 3.09 8.39
N ALA A 237 4.26 3.45 7.11
CA ALA A 237 4.55 4.81 6.66
C ALA A 237 3.51 5.82 7.16
N ALA A 238 2.21 5.49 7.12
CA ALA A 238 1.15 6.39 7.61
C ALA A 238 1.30 6.68 9.11
N ILE A 239 1.62 5.67 9.92
CA ILE A 239 1.93 5.84 11.35
C ILE A 239 3.18 6.70 11.52
N GLY A 240 4.26 6.40 10.77
CA GLY A 240 5.51 7.17 10.81
C GLY A 240 5.31 8.64 10.50
N PHE A 241 4.65 8.96 9.38
CA PHE A 241 4.34 10.34 9.00
C PHE A 241 3.43 11.03 10.03
N SER A 242 2.43 10.33 10.56
CA SER A 242 1.57 10.88 11.61
C SER A 242 2.39 11.27 12.84
N LEU A 243 3.25 10.37 13.33
CA LEU A 243 4.07 10.61 14.51
C LEU A 243 5.13 11.69 14.27
N TYR A 244 5.73 11.72 13.08
CA TYR A 244 6.66 12.77 12.67
C TYR A 244 6.02 14.15 12.64
N GLU A 245 4.83 14.28 12.04
CA GLU A 245 4.05 15.54 12.04
C GLU A 245 3.70 15.99 13.45
N LEU A 246 3.27 15.06 14.30
CA LEU A 246 2.99 15.37 15.69
C LEU A 246 4.25 15.79 16.42
N ALA A 247 5.39 15.12 16.23
CA ALA A 247 6.66 15.44 16.89
C ALA A 247 7.13 16.87 16.57
N ARG A 248 7.05 17.28 15.29
CA ARG A 248 7.48 18.62 14.85
C ARG A 248 6.48 19.76 15.13
N ARG A 249 5.24 19.46 15.54
CA ARG A 249 4.18 20.47 15.80
C ARG A 249 3.55 20.33 17.19
N PRO A 250 4.19 20.84 18.27
CA PRO A 250 3.68 20.73 19.64
C PRO A 250 2.26 21.29 19.86
N GLN A 251 1.92 22.38 19.17
CA GLN A 251 0.61 23.02 19.24
C GLN A 251 -0.49 22.11 18.67
N LEU A 252 -0.20 21.41 17.57
CA LEU A 252 -1.12 20.42 16.98
C LEU A 252 -1.35 19.26 17.95
N ARG A 253 -0.31 18.78 18.64
CA ARG A 253 -0.46 17.76 19.69
C ARG A 253 -1.37 18.23 20.83
N ALA A 254 -1.26 19.48 21.24
CA ALA A 254 -2.12 20.04 22.29
C ALA A 254 -3.57 20.18 21.81
N GLN A 255 -3.79 20.64 20.57
CA GLN A 255 -5.11 20.75 19.96
C GLN A 255 -5.82 19.40 19.85
N LEU A 256 -5.13 18.37 19.34
CA LEU A 256 -5.71 17.03 19.19
C LEU A 256 -6.00 16.37 20.54
N ARG A 257 -5.17 16.59 21.57
CA ARG A 257 -5.46 16.16 22.94
C ARG A 257 -6.69 16.87 23.52
N GLY A 258 -6.84 18.17 23.27
CA GLY A 258 -7.99 18.95 23.72
C GLY A 258 -9.29 18.64 22.96
N ASN A 259 -9.20 18.14 21.72
CA ASN A 259 -10.35 17.76 20.91
C ASN A 259 -10.09 16.47 20.10
N PRO A 260 -10.21 15.28 20.72
CA PRO A 260 -9.94 14.00 20.06
C PRO A 260 -10.77 13.72 18.80
N LYS A 261 -11.92 14.40 18.61
CA LYS A 261 -12.72 14.26 17.39
C LYS A 261 -11.96 14.73 16.13
N GLN A 262 -10.99 15.63 16.30
CA GLN A 262 -10.13 16.13 15.21
C GLN A 262 -9.09 15.12 14.73
N ILE A 263 -8.84 14.02 15.47
CA ILE A 263 -7.89 12.98 15.05
C ILE A 263 -8.28 12.39 13.69
N ARG A 264 -9.58 12.25 13.40
CA ARG A 264 -10.06 11.77 12.08
C ARG A 264 -9.67 12.72 10.96
N VAL A 265 -9.82 14.02 11.18
CA VAL A 265 -9.44 15.06 10.18
C VAL A 265 -7.93 15.10 10.02
N PHE A 266 -7.18 14.98 11.12
CA PHE A 266 -5.73 14.89 11.09
C PHE A 266 -5.25 13.71 10.24
N ILE A 267 -5.84 12.51 10.40
CA ILE A 267 -5.48 11.34 9.59
C ILE A 267 -5.73 11.58 8.10
N GLU A 268 -6.87 12.16 7.71
CA GLU A 268 -7.15 12.51 6.31
C GLU A 268 -6.12 13.52 5.76
N GLU A 269 -5.70 14.48 6.58
CA GLU A 269 -4.69 15.47 6.19
C GLU A 269 -3.29 14.86 6.05
N ILE A 270 -2.93 13.87 6.89
CA ILE A 270 -1.72 13.07 6.72
C ILE A 270 -1.76 12.31 5.40
N VAL A 271 -2.85 11.62 5.08
CA VAL A 271 -2.98 10.88 3.81
C VAL A 271 -2.91 11.83 2.61
N ARG A 272 -3.42 13.06 2.74
CA ARG A 272 -3.36 14.08 1.68
C ARG A 272 -1.95 14.63 1.46
N LEU A 273 -1.21 14.91 2.53
CA LEU A 273 0.12 15.52 2.48
C LEU A 273 1.22 14.49 2.23
N GLU A 274 1.12 13.36 2.91
CA GLU A 274 2.08 12.28 2.93
C GLU A 274 1.42 10.94 2.54
N PRO A 275 0.97 10.80 1.28
CA PRO A 275 0.38 9.55 0.81
C PRO A 275 1.42 8.42 0.85
N SER A 276 1.11 7.34 1.58
CA SER A 276 1.98 6.16 1.68
C SER A 276 2.13 5.39 0.36
N ALA A 277 1.18 5.56 -0.56
CA ALA A 277 1.21 4.99 -1.91
C ALA A 277 0.90 6.09 -2.93
N PRO A 278 1.87 6.98 -3.25
CA PRO A 278 1.65 8.17 -4.07
C PRO A 278 1.44 7.87 -5.57
N VAL A 279 1.74 6.65 -6.01
CA VAL A 279 1.72 6.25 -7.42
C VAL A 279 0.87 4.99 -7.59
N ALA A 280 0.01 4.98 -8.61
CA ALA A 280 -0.79 3.83 -9.00
C ALA A 280 -0.56 3.56 -10.50
N PRO A 281 0.31 2.60 -10.86
CA PRO A 281 0.69 2.39 -12.25
C PRO A 281 -0.46 1.79 -13.06
N ARG A 282 -0.49 2.13 -14.35
CA ARG A 282 -1.43 1.62 -15.35
C ARG A 282 -0.71 1.46 -16.67
N VAL A 283 -1.23 0.58 -17.52
CA VAL A 283 -0.81 0.46 -18.93
C VAL A 283 -2.00 0.78 -19.81
N THR A 284 -1.80 1.63 -20.81
CA THR A 284 -2.84 2.00 -21.76
C THR A 284 -3.11 0.85 -22.74
N THR A 285 -4.37 0.51 -22.97
CA THR A 285 -4.79 -0.55 -23.92
C THR A 285 -5.02 -0.01 -25.34
N GLU A 286 -5.09 1.31 -25.49
CA GLU A 286 -5.27 2.03 -26.75
C GLU A 286 -4.52 3.37 -26.70
N VAL A 287 -4.44 4.07 -27.83
CA VAL A 287 -3.87 5.42 -27.89
C VAL A 287 -4.82 6.40 -27.18
N VAL A 288 -4.29 7.22 -26.29
CA VAL A 288 -5.05 8.18 -25.49
C VAL A 288 -4.44 9.57 -25.56
N THR A 289 -5.30 10.59 -25.41
CA THR A 289 -4.89 11.97 -25.21
C THR A 289 -5.20 12.36 -23.77
N VAL A 290 -4.20 12.89 -23.05
CA VAL A 290 -4.31 13.32 -21.66
C VAL A 290 -3.59 14.65 -21.50
N GLY A 291 -4.19 15.60 -20.80
CA GLY A 291 -3.56 16.90 -20.54
C GLY A 291 -3.58 17.91 -21.69
N GLY A 292 -4.31 17.64 -22.78
CA GLY A 292 -4.40 18.50 -23.97
C GLY A 292 -3.61 17.98 -25.15
#